data_AF-A0A8C2M6Y5-F1
#
_entry.id   AF-A0A8C2M6Y5-F1
#
_cell.length_a   1.000
_cell.length_b   1.000
_cell.length_c   1.000
_cell.angle_alpha   90.00
_cell.angle_beta   90.00
_cell.angle_gamma   90.00
#
_symmetry.space_group_name_H-M   'P 1'
#
loop_
_entity.id
_entity.type
_entity.pdbx_description
1 polymer ?
#
loop_
_entity_poly.entity_id
_entity_poly.type
_entity_poly.pdbx_seq_one_letter_code
_entity_poly.pdbx_strand_id
1 'polypeptide(L)'
;MGGLAWGSSRAAGSSWVNASGTWEQPWGDFSGLQGGRGRVERCMSAMQEGTQMVKLRGSSKGLVRFYYLDEHRSCLRWRPSRKNEKAKISIDSIQEVSEGRQSEIFQRYPDSSFDPNCCFSIYYGSHRESLDLVSPSGEEARTWVTGLRYLMAGISDEDSLARRQRTRDQYPWWLKQTFDEADKNGDGSLSIGEVLQLLHKLNVNLPRQRVKQMFREADTDDHQGTLGFEEFCAFYKMMSTRRDLYLLMLTYSNHKDHLDASDLQRFLEVEQKMNGVTLESCQNIIEQFEPCLENKSKGVLGIDGFTNYTRSPAGDIFNPEHHDVHQDMTQPLSHYFITSSHNTYLVGDQLMSQSRVDMYAWVLQAGCRCVEVDCWDGPDGEPIVHHGYTLTSKILFKDVIETINKYAFIKNEYPVILSIENHCSVTQQKKMAQYLTDILGDKLDLSSVSSEDATMLPSPQMLKGKILVKGKKLPATISEDAEEGEVSDEDSADEIDDDCKLLNGDVSFYGSPEG
;
A
#
# COMPACT_ATOMS: atom_id res chain seq x y z
N MET A 1 -23.36 -30.28 -7.29
CA MET A 1 -24.40 -29.28 -6.96
C MET A 1 -24.82 -29.50 -5.52
N GLY A 2 -24.73 -28.47 -4.67
CA GLY A 2 -25.23 -28.40 -3.28
C GLY A 2 -24.51 -29.34 -2.30
N GLY A 3 -23.79 -28.92 -1.26
CA GLY A 3 -23.99 -27.76 -0.38
C GLY A 3 -24.42 -28.30 0.98
N LEU A 4 -23.55 -28.30 1.99
CA LEU A 4 -23.92 -28.51 3.39
C LEU A 4 -23.00 -27.71 4.31
N ALA A 5 -23.64 -26.85 5.10
CA ALA A 5 -23.09 -25.98 6.12
C ALA A 5 -22.75 -26.76 7.40
N TRP A 6 -21.80 -26.26 8.18
CA TRP A 6 -21.64 -26.66 9.58
C TRP A 6 -21.48 -25.42 10.47
N GLY A 7 -22.36 -25.35 11.47
CA GLY A 7 -22.40 -24.33 12.52
C GLY A 7 -21.53 -24.70 13.72
N SER A 8 -21.37 -23.70 14.60
CA SER A 8 -20.63 -23.75 15.87
C SER A 8 -21.12 -24.81 16.84
N SER A 9 -20.19 -25.39 17.61
CA SER A 9 -20.48 -25.79 18.99
C SER A 9 -19.26 -25.70 19.91
N ARG A 10 -19.56 -25.53 21.19
CA ARG A 10 -18.74 -25.03 22.30
C ARG A 10 -17.85 -26.10 22.94
N ALA A 11 -16.84 -25.58 23.64
CA ALA A 11 -15.87 -26.26 24.49
C ALA A 11 -16.45 -26.95 25.74
N ALA A 12 -15.74 -28.00 26.18
CA ALA A 12 -15.54 -28.47 27.56
C ALA A 12 -14.24 -29.32 27.52
N GLY A 13 -13.21 -29.22 28.37
CA GLY A 13 -13.05 -28.62 29.69
C GLY A 13 -12.56 -29.70 30.67
N SER A 14 -11.27 -29.71 31.02
CA SER A 14 -10.62 -30.35 32.21
C SER A 14 -9.10 -30.03 32.16
N SER A 15 -8.57 -28.95 32.76
CA SER A 15 -8.07 -28.79 34.16
C SER A 15 -7.15 -29.94 34.60
N TRP A 16 -5.87 -29.75 34.95
CA TRP A 16 -5.29 -29.09 36.15
C TRP A 16 -3.85 -28.58 35.84
N VAL A 17 -3.18 -27.59 36.47
CA VAL A 17 -3.45 -26.50 37.43
C VAL A 17 -2.21 -25.58 37.45
N ASN A 18 -2.47 -24.26 37.46
CA ASN A 18 -1.74 -23.09 37.96
C ASN A 18 -0.20 -22.95 37.87
N ALA A 19 0.21 -22.00 37.03
CA ALA A 19 1.19 -20.96 37.37
C ALA A 19 0.80 -19.64 36.63
N SER A 20 -0.23 -18.94 37.13
CA SER A 20 -0.68 -17.65 36.59
C SER A 20 0.05 -16.48 37.24
N GLY A 21 1.16 -16.07 36.64
CA GLY A 21 1.62 -14.67 36.66
C GLY A 21 0.83 -13.90 35.60
N THR A 22 0.05 -12.93 36.05
CA THR A 22 -0.89 -12.11 35.26
C THR A 22 -0.19 -11.31 34.17
N TRP A 23 -0.48 -11.60 32.90
CA TRP A 23 -0.44 -10.64 31.81
C TRP A 23 -1.87 -10.18 31.54
N GLU A 24 -2.30 -9.12 32.22
CA GLU A 24 -3.48 -8.36 31.82
C GLU A 24 -3.15 -7.63 30.51
N GLN A 25 -3.87 -7.96 29.45
CA GLN A 25 -3.98 -7.10 28.28
C GLN A 25 -4.87 -5.91 28.63
N PRO A 26 -4.44 -4.67 28.42
CA PRO A 26 -5.36 -3.56 28.30
C PRO A 26 -5.64 -3.34 26.81
N TRP A 27 -6.70 -3.99 26.29
CA TRP A 27 -7.44 -3.39 25.17
C TRP A 27 -8.19 -2.18 25.73
N GLY A 28 -7.47 -1.08 25.86
CA GLY A 28 -8.04 0.24 26.06
C GLY A 28 -8.56 0.75 24.72
N ASP A 29 -9.88 0.87 24.63
CA ASP A 29 -10.64 1.85 23.84
C ASP A 29 -9.89 2.59 22.72
N PHE A 30 -9.95 2.04 21.49
CA PHE A 30 -9.43 2.66 20.27
C PHE A 30 -10.36 3.78 19.74
N SER A 31 -10.68 4.76 20.59
CA SER A 31 -11.47 5.94 20.22
C SER A 31 -10.65 7.22 20.33
N GLY A 32 -9.52 7.28 19.63
CA GLY A 32 -8.77 8.51 19.49
C GLY A 32 -7.60 8.32 18.54
N LEU A 33 -7.37 9.28 17.65
CA LEU A 33 -6.23 9.40 16.73
C LEU A 33 -6.38 8.68 15.37
N GLN A 34 -7.06 9.36 14.44
CA GLN A 34 -6.93 9.13 13.00
C GLN A 34 -6.65 10.47 12.30
N GLY A 35 -5.44 10.60 11.74
CA GLY A 35 -4.93 11.74 10.97
C GLY A 35 -5.71 12.02 9.67
N GLY A 36 -5.38 13.12 9.01
CA GLY A 36 -6.25 13.87 8.09
C GLY A 36 -7.04 13.08 7.02
N ARG A 37 -6.52 11.96 6.48
CA ARG A 37 -7.24 11.12 5.51
C ARG A 37 -8.42 10.35 6.14
N GLY A 38 -8.24 9.79 7.33
CA GLY A 38 -9.30 9.16 8.10
C GLY A 38 -10.32 10.19 8.61
N ARG A 39 -9.91 11.45 8.81
CA ARG A 39 -10.83 12.54 9.14
C ARG A 39 -11.74 12.89 7.95
N VAL A 40 -11.19 13.07 6.75
CA VAL A 40 -11.98 13.42 5.56
C VAL A 40 -12.92 12.29 5.16
N GLU A 41 -12.45 11.03 5.17
CA GLU A 41 -13.34 9.91 4.81
C GLU A 41 -14.46 9.75 5.85
N ARG A 42 -14.17 9.94 7.15
CA ARG A 42 -15.21 10.04 8.19
C ARG A 42 -16.18 11.20 7.93
N CYS A 43 -15.70 12.36 7.48
CA CYS A 43 -16.57 13.45 7.08
C CYS A 43 -17.47 13.09 5.89
N MET A 44 -16.94 12.39 4.88
CA MET A 44 -17.73 11.93 3.72
C MET A 44 -18.80 10.93 4.14
N SER A 45 -18.43 9.92 4.92
CA SER A 45 -19.37 8.92 5.44
C SER A 45 -20.46 9.59 6.29
N ALA A 46 -20.10 10.48 7.21
CA ALA A 46 -21.06 11.22 8.02
C ALA A 46 -21.99 12.13 7.18
N MET A 47 -21.47 12.77 6.13
CA MET A 47 -22.28 13.56 5.20
C MET A 47 -23.23 12.69 4.36
N GLN A 48 -22.85 11.45 4.03
CA GLN A 48 -23.71 10.49 3.31
C GLN A 48 -24.78 9.90 4.22
N GLU A 49 -24.45 9.62 5.49
CA GLU A 49 -25.43 9.26 6.53
C GLU A 49 -26.44 10.40 6.75
N GLY A 50 -25.95 11.64 6.76
CA GLY A 50 -26.74 12.87 6.74
C GLY A 50 -27.00 13.48 8.12
N THR A 51 -27.39 14.74 8.13
CA THR A 51 -27.57 15.54 9.36
C THR A 51 -28.83 16.38 9.30
N GLN A 52 -29.58 16.47 10.41
CA GLN A 52 -30.70 17.39 10.55
C GLN A 52 -30.18 18.80 10.82
N MET A 53 -30.43 19.74 9.92
CA MET A 53 -29.98 21.13 10.06
C MET A 53 -31.13 22.11 9.82
N VAL A 54 -31.03 23.29 10.43
CA VAL A 54 -32.01 24.37 10.25
C VAL A 54 -31.59 25.24 9.08
N LYS A 55 -32.41 25.25 8.02
CA LYS A 55 -32.27 26.20 6.92
C LYS A 55 -32.83 27.56 7.32
N LEU A 56 -32.00 28.59 7.28
CA LEU A 56 -32.48 29.95 7.46
C LEU A 56 -33.08 30.50 6.15
N ARG A 57 -34.02 31.42 6.31
CA ARG A 57 -34.63 32.22 5.24
C ARG A 57 -34.72 33.65 5.74
N GLY A 58 -34.97 34.61 4.87
CA GLY A 58 -35.18 36.01 5.25
C GLY A 58 -36.41 36.29 6.16
N SER A 59 -37.06 35.28 6.75
CA SER A 59 -38.17 35.39 7.71
C SER A 59 -37.84 34.71 9.05
N SER A 60 -38.54 35.10 10.13
CA SER A 60 -38.19 34.78 11.53
C SER A 60 -38.24 33.31 11.96
N LYS A 61 -38.69 32.38 11.11
CA LYS A 61 -38.72 30.94 11.44
C LYS A 61 -37.92 30.12 10.43
N GLY A 62 -36.84 29.49 10.89
CA GLY A 62 -36.04 28.55 10.11
C GLY A 62 -36.79 27.24 9.81
N LEU A 63 -36.31 26.47 8.83
CA LEU A 63 -36.89 25.20 8.40
C LEU A 63 -35.94 24.04 8.70
N VAL A 64 -36.34 23.13 9.57
CA VAL A 64 -35.59 21.90 9.86
C VAL A 64 -35.65 20.97 8.64
N ARG A 65 -34.49 20.52 8.16
CA ARG A 65 -34.36 19.59 7.03
C ARG A 65 -33.22 18.60 7.29
N PHE A 66 -33.36 17.40 6.78
CA PHE A 66 -32.30 16.40 6.74
C PHE A 66 -31.48 16.58 5.47
N TYR A 67 -30.21 16.95 5.61
CA TYR A 67 -29.26 17.12 4.50
C TYR A 67 -28.34 15.92 4.41
N TYR A 68 -28.02 15.48 3.21
CA TYR A 68 -27.14 14.35 2.97
C TYR A 68 -26.47 14.48 1.60
N LEU A 69 -25.30 13.87 1.47
CA LEU A 69 -24.58 13.72 0.21
C LEU A 69 -25.09 12.46 -0.51
N ASP A 70 -25.26 12.52 -1.83
CA ASP A 70 -25.67 11.33 -2.58
C ASP A 70 -24.56 10.26 -2.68
N GLU A 71 -24.96 9.06 -3.11
CA GLU A 71 -24.07 7.88 -3.17
C GLU A 71 -22.79 8.14 -3.97
N HIS A 72 -22.90 8.91 -5.06
CA HIS A 72 -21.78 9.29 -5.92
C HIS A 72 -21.04 10.55 -5.49
N ARG A 73 -21.35 11.14 -4.32
CA ARG A 73 -20.69 12.35 -3.79
C ARG A 73 -20.77 13.56 -4.73
N SER A 74 -21.77 13.58 -5.60
CA SER A 74 -21.92 14.53 -6.71
C SER A 74 -22.91 15.66 -6.41
N CYS A 75 -23.85 15.41 -5.48
CA CYS A 75 -24.88 16.37 -5.10
C CYS A 75 -25.14 16.38 -3.59
N LEU A 76 -25.26 17.58 -3.03
CA LEU A 76 -25.88 17.82 -1.73
C LEU A 76 -27.41 17.80 -1.88
N ARG A 77 -28.11 16.97 -1.10
CA ARG A 77 -29.57 16.77 -1.16
C ARG A 77 -30.22 17.03 0.20
N TRP A 78 -31.54 17.27 0.20
CA TRP A 78 -32.29 17.41 1.44
C TRP A 78 -33.76 16.97 1.39
N ARG A 79 -34.28 16.53 2.54
CA ARG A 79 -35.69 16.14 2.75
C ARG A 79 -36.24 16.66 4.10
N PRO A 80 -37.55 16.92 4.25
CA PRO A 80 -38.59 16.89 3.22
C PRO A 80 -38.51 18.12 2.28
N SER A 81 -38.90 17.94 1.02
CA SER A 81 -38.98 19.02 0.03
C SER A 81 -40.17 18.82 -0.89
N ARG A 82 -40.96 19.88 -1.12
CA ARG A 82 -42.07 19.85 -2.10
C ARG A 82 -41.58 19.80 -3.55
N LYS A 83 -40.26 19.92 -3.78
CA LYS A 83 -39.64 19.99 -5.11
C LYS A 83 -38.98 18.67 -5.58
N ASN A 84 -39.21 17.53 -4.89
CA ASN A 84 -38.64 16.20 -5.17
C ASN A 84 -37.22 16.27 -5.79
N GLU A 85 -37.08 16.00 -7.10
CA GLU A 85 -35.80 15.93 -7.82
C GLU A 85 -34.98 17.24 -7.85
N LYS A 86 -35.62 18.40 -7.66
CA LYS A 86 -34.95 19.71 -7.63
C LYS A 86 -34.44 20.08 -6.23
N ALA A 87 -34.56 19.20 -5.24
CA ALA A 87 -34.04 19.40 -3.88
C ALA A 87 -32.55 19.02 -3.78
N LYS A 88 -31.73 19.58 -4.67
CA LYS A 88 -30.30 19.28 -4.75
C LYS A 88 -29.46 20.50 -5.14
N ILE A 89 -28.22 20.53 -4.70
CA ILE A 89 -27.15 21.41 -5.19
C ILE A 89 -26.05 20.49 -5.71
N SER A 90 -25.63 20.68 -6.96
CA SER A 90 -24.48 19.95 -7.50
C SER A 90 -23.22 20.47 -6.82
N ILE A 91 -22.33 19.57 -6.40
CA ILE A 91 -21.04 19.94 -5.81
C ILE A 91 -20.26 20.87 -6.76
N ASP A 92 -20.28 20.58 -8.06
CA ASP A 92 -19.61 21.38 -9.09
C ASP A 92 -20.16 22.81 -9.23
N SER A 93 -21.37 23.06 -8.71
CA SER A 93 -21.99 24.38 -8.71
C SER A 93 -21.68 25.21 -7.47
N ILE A 94 -21.05 24.62 -6.45
CA ILE A 94 -20.65 25.31 -5.23
C ILE A 94 -19.40 26.13 -5.50
N GLN A 95 -19.46 27.43 -5.19
CA GLN A 95 -18.36 28.38 -5.37
C GLN A 95 -17.58 28.56 -4.06
N GLU A 96 -18.28 28.57 -2.93
CA GLU A 96 -17.70 28.92 -1.64
C GLU A 96 -18.49 28.27 -0.49
N VAL A 97 -17.78 27.88 0.58
CA VAL A 97 -18.39 27.48 1.85
C VAL A 97 -17.77 28.30 2.97
N SER A 98 -18.57 29.19 3.55
CA SER A 98 -18.17 30.11 4.61
C SER A 98 -18.61 29.59 5.97
N GLU A 99 -17.72 29.65 6.95
CA GLU A 99 -18.03 29.34 8.36
C GLU A 99 -18.59 30.56 9.08
N GLY A 100 -19.35 30.31 10.14
CA GLY A 100 -19.93 31.35 10.97
C GLY A 100 -21.11 32.08 10.34
N ARG A 101 -21.28 33.34 10.75
CA ARG A 101 -22.45 34.17 10.49
C ARG A 101 -22.21 35.23 9.41
N GLN A 102 -21.42 34.90 8.40
CA GLN A 102 -20.91 35.90 7.43
C GLN A 102 -21.95 36.31 6.37
N SER A 103 -23.02 35.54 6.17
CA SER A 103 -24.02 35.86 5.15
C SER A 103 -25.02 36.95 5.58
N GLU A 104 -25.58 37.65 4.60
CA GLU A 104 -26.62 38.67 4.82
C GLU A 104 -27.86 38.13 5.54
N ILE A 105 -28.13 36.83 5.45
CA ILE A 105 -29.27 36.19 6.14
C ILE A 105 -28.98 36.07 7.63
N PHE A 106 -27.76 35.70 8.03
CA PHE A 106 -27.36 35.61 9.44
C PHE A 106 -27.32 36.98 10.12
N GLN A 107 -27.04 38.06 9.39
CA GLN A 107 -27.03 39.43 9.89
C GLN A 107 -28.42 39.96 10.27
N ARG A 108 -29.50 39.33 9.79
CA ARG A 108 -30.89 39.70 10.12
C ARG A 108 -31.38 39.13 11.45
N TYR A 109 -30.60 38.25 12.07
CA TYR A 109 -30.91 37.65 13.37
C TYR A 109 -30.07 38.29 14.47
N PRO A 110 -30.59 38.46 15.70
CA PRO A 110 -29.82 38.98 16.83
C PRO A 110 -28.54 38.17 17.11
N ASP A 111 -27.50 38.82 17.61
CA ASP A 111 -26.19 38.19 17.89
C ASP A 111 -26.28 36.99 18.86
N SER A 112 -27.29 36.95 19.72
CA SER A 112 -27.54 35.86 20.68
C SER A 112 -28.36 34.67 20.15
N SER A 113 -28.77 34.67 18.88
CA SER A 113 -29.74 33.67 18.38
C SER A 113 -29.13 32.29 18.08
N PHE A 114 -27.86 32.25 17.70
CA PHE A 114 -27.17 31.01 17.28
C PHE A 114 -25.69 31.06 17.67
N ASP A 115 -25.13 29.91 18.06
CA ASP A 115 -23.67 29.76 18.21
C ASP A 115 -23.00 29.87 16.83
N PRO A 116 -22.06 30.82 16.62
CA PRO A 116 -21.32 30.94 15.37
C PRO A 116 -20.63 29.65 14.93
N ASN A 117 -20.19 28.80 15.87
CA ASN A 117 -19.51 27.54 15.55
C ASN A 117 -20.44 26.51 14.90
N CYS A 118 -21.75 26.65 15.06
CA CYS A 118 -22.76 25.79 14.44
C CYS A 118 -23.28 26.35 13.11
N CYS A 119 -22.81 27.52 12.68
CA CYS A 119 -23.33 28.23 11.51
C CYS A 119 -22.38 28.08 10.33
N PHE A 120 -22.93 27.86 9.13
CA PHE A 120 -22.18 27.94 7.89
C PHE A 120 -23.09 28.26 6.71
N SER A 121 -22.51 28.77 5.62
CA SER A 121 -23.21 29.20 4.41
C SER A 121 -22.56 28.58 3.18
N ILE A 122 -23.37 28.03 2.27
CA ILE A 122 -22.92 27.47 0.99
C ILE A 122 -23.36 28.42 -0.12
N TYR A 123 -22.40 28.98 -0.86
CA TYR A 123 -22.67 29.82 -2.02
C TYR A 123 -22.55 29.01 -3.30
N TYR A 124 -23.58 29.04 -4.15
CA TYR A 124 -23.65 28.19 -5.34
C TYR A 124 -24.38 28.85 -6.52
N GLY A 125 -24.12 28.34 -7.73
CA GLY A 125 -24.75 28.79 -8.97
C GLY A 125 -24.21 30.12 -9.52
N SER A 126 -24.55 30.43 -10.78
CA SER A 126 -24.03 31.59 -11.52
C SER A 126 -24.39 32.96 -10.93
N HIS A 127 -25.42 33.02 -10.08
CA HIS A 127 -25.93 34.25 -9.46
C HIS A 127 -25.60 34.35 -7.96
N ARG A 128 -24.65 33.52 -7.47
CA ARG A 128 -24.19 33.48 -6.07
C ARG A 128 -25.35 33.35 -5.06
N GLU A 129 -26.19 32.34 -5.26
CA GLU A 129 -27.25 32.01 -4.30
C GLU A 129 -26.65 31.47 -2.99
N SER A 130 -27.24 31.78 -1.84
CA SER A 130 -26.80 31.25 -0.54
C SER A 130 -27.75 30.17 0.01
N LEU A 131 -27.15 29.14 0.62
CA LEU A 131 -27.82 28.19 1.49
C LEU A 131 -27.21 28.31 2.89
N ASP A 132 -27.97 28.95 3.78
CA ASP A 132 -27.55 29.26 5.15
C ASP A 132 -28.10 28.22 6.14
N LEU A 133 -27.19 27.58 6.88
CA LEU A 133 -27.48 26.41 7.71
C LEU A 133 -26.98 26.58 9.14
N VAL A 134 -27.80 26.12 10.08
CA VAL A 134 -27.41 25.94 11.49
C VAL A 134 -27.44 24.45 11.81
N SER A 135 -26.29 23.89 12.17
CA SER A 135 -26.14 22.51 12.61
C SER A 135 -26.49 22.33 14.09
N PRO A 136 -26.83 21.11 14.52
CA PRO A 136 -27.01 20.74 15.93
C PRO A 136 -25.78 20.98 16.80
N SER A 137 -24.57 20.81 16.24
CA SER A 137 -23.31 21.04 16.96
C SER A 137 -22.24 21.66 16.07
N GLY A 138 -21.25 22.31 16.70
CA GLY A 138 -20.11 22.86 15.96
C GLY A 138 -19.20 21.78 15.34
N GLU A 139 -19.25 20.55 15.85
CA GLU A 139 -18.55 19.42 15.25
C GLU A 139 -19.18 18.99 13.92
N GLU A 140 -20.51 18.96 13.86
CA GLU A 140 -21.23 18.68 12.62
C GLU A 140 -21.01 19.81 11.60
N ALA A 141 -21.04 21.08 12.01
CA ALA A 141 -20.71 22.20 11.12
C ALA A 141 -19.31 22.04 10.52
N ARG A 142 -18.30 21.76 11.36
CA ARG A 142 -16.92 21.52 10.88
C ARG A 142 -16.84 20.32 9.93
N THR A 143 -17.55 19.24 10.23
CA THR A 143 -17.63 18.04 9.37
C THR A 143 -18.15 18.39 7.98
N TRP A 144 -19.28 19.10 7.92
CA TRP A 144 -19.92 19.52 6.67
C TRP A 144 -19.06 20.51 5.88
N VAL A 145 -18.49 21.50 6.56
CA VAL A 145 -17.61 22.49 5.91
C VAL A 145 -16.35 21.82 5.35
N THR A 146 -15.71 20.95 6.14
CA THR A 146 -14.49 20.24 5.72
C THR A 146 -14.77 19.33 4.53
N GLY A 147 -15.85 18.54 4.58
CA GLY A 147 -16.19 17.62 3.50
C GLY A 147 -16.64 18.34 2.23
N LEU A 148 -17.45 19.40 2.31
CA LEU A 148 -17.82 20.18 1.13
C LEU A 148 -16.62 20.88 0.49
N ARG A 149 -15.72 21.48 1.30
CA ARG A 149 -14.48 22.07 0.79
C ARG A 149 -13.57 21.05 0.12
N TYR A 150 -13.51 19.82 0.64
CA TYR A 150 -12.78 18.72 0.00
C TYR A 150 -13.40 18.32 -1.34
N LEU A 151 -14.72 18.18 -1.43
CA LEU A 151 -15.41 17.82 -2.67
C LEU A 151 -15.27 18.92 -3.74
N MET A 152 -15.34 20.19 -3.34
CA MET A 152 -15.04 21.34 -4.21
C MET A 152 -13.58 21.34 -4.71
N ALA A 153 -12.67 20.63 -4.05
CA ALA A 153 -11.28 20.57 -4.45
C ALA A 153 -11.03 19.66 -5.68
N GLY A 154 -11.97 18.76 -6.00
CA GLY A 154 -12.02 17.96 -7.23
C GLY A 154 -10.88 16.96 -7.41
N ILE A 155 -10.61 16.12 -6.41
CA ILE A 155 -9.67 15.00 -6.53
C ILE A 155 -10.40 13.84 -7.21
N SER A 156 -10.20 13.66 -8.53
CA SER A 156 -10.47 12.40 -9.23
C SER A 156 -9.22 11.95 -9.98
N ASP A 157 -8.79 10.74 -9.64
CA ASP A 157 -7.81 9.86 -10.29
C ASP A 157 -6.29 10.11 -10.18
N GLU A 158 -5.63 9.02 -9.79
CA GLU A 158 -4.22 8.89 -9.37
C GLU A 158 -3.21 8.73 -10.52
N ASP A 159 -3.64 8.59 -11.77
CA ASP A 159 -2.74 8.08 -12.83
C ASP A 159 -2.09 9.13 -13.76
N SER A 160 -2.30 10.43 -13.52
CA SER A 160 -1.81 11.48 -14.42
C SER A 160 -0.63 12.33 -13.89
N LEU A 161 -0.16 12.09 -12.66
CA LEU A 161 0.88 12.93 -12.01
C LEU A 161 2.30 12.37 -12.15
N ALA A 162 2.48 11.07 -12.37
CA ALA A 162 3.81 10.44 -12.45
C ALA A 162 4.61 10.81 -13.72
N ARG A 163 3.94 11.16 -14.83
CA ARG A 163 4.62 11.56 -16.08
C ARG A 163 5.03 13.03 -16.13
N ARG A 164 4.43 13.91 -15.31
CA ARG A 164 4.68 15.36 -15.38
C ARG A 164 5.91 15.85 -14.62
N GLN A 165 6.52 15.01 -13.78
CA GLN A 165 7.58 15.47 -12.87
C GLN A 165 9.00 15.10 -13.30
N ARG A 166 9.18 14.15 -14.24
CA ARG A 166 10.51 13.75 -14.73
C ARG A 166 11.21 14.83 -15.60
N THR A 167 10.57 15.96 -15.84
CA THR A 167 11.12 17.12 -16.57
C THR A 167 11.10 18.41 -15.71
N ARG A 168 11.20 18.27 -14.37
CA ARG A 168 11.08 19.40 -13.42
C ARG A 168 12.43 19.87 -12.82
N ASP A 169 13.55 19.36 -13.31
CA ASP A 169 14.89 19.73 -12.83
C ASP A 169 15.47 20.99 -13.54
N GLN A 170 14.71 21.63 -14.42
CA GLN A 170 15.09 22.85 -15.14
C GLN A 170 13.96 23.89 -15.08
N TYR A 171 13.64 24.37 -13.88
CA TYR A 171 12.40 25.12 -13.62
C TYR A 171 12.20 26.38 -14.49
N PRO A 172 13.19 27.28 -14.70
CA PRO A 172 12.98 28.44 -15.56
C PRO A 172 12.97 28.07 -17.05
N TRP A 173 13.88 27.19 -17.47
CA TRP A 173 14.10 26.89 -18.89
C TRP A 173 13.01 25.99 -19.47
N TRP A 174 12.56 24.97 -18.72
CA TRP A 174 11.49 24.08 -19.18
C TRP A 174 10.13 24.77 -19.17
N LEU A 175 9.82 25.59 -18.14
CA LEU A 175 8.58 26.39 -18.16
C LEU A 175 8.60 27.39 -19.31
N LYS A 176 9.76 28.01 -19.57
CA LYS A 176 9.93 28.90 -20.72
C LYS A 176 9.78 28.17 -22.04
N GLN A 177 10.40 27.00 -22.20
CA GLN A 177 10.22 26.15 -23.38
C GLN A 177 8.76 25.71 -23.55
N THR A 178 8.08 25.34 -22.46
CA THR A 178 6.67 24.91 -22.48
C THR A 178 5.75 26.07 -22.85
N PHE A 179 6.05 27.27 -22.35
CA PHE A 179 5.38 28.51 -22.72
C PHE A 179 5.59 28.82 -24.21
N ASP A 180 6.84 28.81 -24.67
CA ASP A 180 7.20 29.10 -26.06
C ASP A 180 6.65 28.04 -27.04
N GLU A 181 6.51 26.78 -26.62
CA GLU A 181 5.86 25.72 -27.41
C GLU A 181 4.33 25.85 -27.46
N ALA A 182 3.74 26.43 -26.41
CA ALA A 182 2.30 26.66 -26.30
C ALA A 182 1.86 27.94 -27.02
N ASP A 183 2.74 28.94 -27.09
CA ASP A 183 2.57 30.19 -27.84
C ASP A 183 2.70 29.92 -29.34
N LYS A 184 1.57 29.53 -29.97
CA LYS A 184 1.53 29.10 -31.37
C LYS A 184 1.60 30.28 -32.32
N ASN A 185 1.05 31.41 -31.89
CA ASN A 185 0.99 32.64 -32.69
C ASN A 185 2.25 33.51 -32.52
N GLY A 186 3.10 33.20 -31.52
CA GLY A 186 4.36 33.88 -31.24
C GLY A 186 4.18 35.30 -30.72
N ASP A 187 3.03 35.58 -30.09
CA ASP A 187 2.70 36.93 -29.61
C ASP A 187 3.30 37.25 -28.23
N GLY A 188 3.99 36.28 -27.62
CA GLY A 188 4.64 36.42 -26.33
C GLY A 188 3.68 36.26 -25.15
N SER A 189 2.45 35.80 -25.41
CA SER A 189 1.40 35.56 -24.42
C SER A 189 0.61 34.30 -24.76
N LEU A 190 -0.11 33.73 -23.79
CA LEU A 190 -0.93 32.53 -24.01
C LEU A 190 -2.41 32.86 -23.93
N SER A 191 -3.12 32.60 -25.02
CA SER A 191 -4.58 32.64 -25.02
C SER A 191 -5.19 31.45 -24.26
N ILE A 192 -6.44 31.59 -23.81
CA ILE A 192 -7.19 30.47 -23.19
C ILE A 192 -7.27 29.23 -24.11
N GLY A 193 -7.24 29.43 -25.43
CA GLY A 193 -7.24 28.35 -26.42
C GLY A 193 -5.94 27.55 -26.40
N GLU A 194 -4.79 28.25 -26.37
CA GLU A 194 -3.46 27.65 -26.29
C GLU A 194 -3.24 26.94 -24.96
N VAL A 195 -3.69 27.54 -23.86
CA VAL A 195 -3.68 26.90 -22.53
C VAL A 195 -4.48 25.60 -22.53
N LEU A 196 -5.69 25.57 -23.10
CA LEU A 196 -6.50 24.36 -23.17
C LEU A 196 -5.84 23.25 -24.01
N GLN A 197 -5.18 23.62 -25.11
CA GLN A 197 -4.42 22.67 -25.94
C GLN A 197 -3.19 22.13 -25.21
N LEU A 198 -2.46 23.00 -24.50
CA LEU A 198 -1.33 22.61 -23.66
C LEU A 198 -1.77 21.61 -22.59
N LEU A 199 -2.90 21.86 -21.91
CA LEU A 199 -3.44 20.94 -20.90
C LEU A 199 -3.79 19.58 -21.48
N HIS A 200 -4.38 19.55 -22.68
CA HIS A 200 -4.62 18.30 -23.40
C HIS A 200 -3.32 17.57 -23.75
N LYS A 201 -2.28 18.29 -24.21
CA LYS A 201 -0.93 17.75 -24.49
C LYS A 201 -0.25 17.18 -23.24
N LEU A 202 -0.45 17.82 -22.09
CA LEU A 202 0.06 17.40 -20.78
C LEU A 202 -0.81 16.31 -20.10
N ASN A 203 -1.83 15.80 -20.81
CA ASN A 203 -2.77 14.78 -20.33
C ASN A 203 -3.51 15.21 -19.04
N VAL A 204 -3.78 16.52 -18.88
CA VAL A 204 -4.47 17.10 -17.72
C VAL A 204 -5.98 17.11 -17.99
N ASN A 205 -6.73 16.31 -17.23
CA ASN A 205 -8.19 16.29 -17.34
C ASN A 205 -8.83 17.24 -16.33
N LEU A 206 -8.96 18.51 -16.70
CA LEU A 206 -9.67 19.52 -15.91
C LEU A 206 -10.91 20.02 -16.68
N PRO A 207 -12.06 20.18 -16.03
CA PRO A 207 -13.23 20.78 -16.66
C PRO A 207 -12.90 22.15 -17.25
N ARG A 208 -13.34 22.41 -18.49
CA ARG A 208 -13.06 23.69 -19.19
C ARG A 208 -13.47 24.93 -18.39
N GLN A 209 -14.51 24.83 -17.56
CA GLN A 209 -14.95 25.93 -16.69
C GLN A 209 -13.94 26.23 -15.58
N ARG A 210 -13.34 25.20 -14.98
CA ARG A 210 -12.31 25.34 -13.95
C ARG A 210 -11.04 25.95 -14.52
N VAL A 211 -10.63 25.52 -15.72
CA VAL A 211 -9.49 26.11 -16.44
C VAL A 211 -9.72 27.60 -16.69
N LYS A 212 -10.91 27.99 -17.17
CA LYS A 212 -11.27 29.40 -17.39
C LYS A 212 -11.32 30.24 -16.12
N GLN A 213 -11.67 29.64 -14.99
CA GLN A 213 -11.62 30.31 -13.70
C GLN A 213 -10.18 30.55 -13.28
N MET A 214 -9.36 29.51 -13.28
CA MET A 214 -7.94 29.60 -12.91
C MET A 214 -7.16 30.53 -13.83
N PHE A 215 -7.51 30.58 -15.11
CA PHE A 215 -6.94 31.52 -16.08
C PHE A 215 -7.23 32.96 -15.65
N ARG A 216 -8.48 33.29 -15.31
CA ARG A 216 -8.87 34.62 -14.83
C ARG A 216 -8.27 35.00 -13.47
N GLU A 217 -7.95 34.01 -12.64
CA GLU A 217 -7.28 34.22 -11.36
C GLU A 217 -5.76 34.49 -11.55
N ALA A 218 -5.16 34.01 -12.64
CA ALA A 218 -3.76 34.23 -12.99
C ALA A 218 -3.52 35.49 -13.83
N ASP A 219 -4.50 35.85 -14.66
CA ASP A 219 -4.56 37.04 -15.51
C ASP A 219 -4.78 38.27 -14.63
N THR A 220 -3.67 38.87 -14.20
CA THR A 220 -3.64 39.95 -13.19
C THR A 220 -3.17 41.29 -13.77
N ASP A 221 -2.73 41.28 -15.03
CA ASP A 221 -2.29 42.46 -15.74
C ASP A 221 -3.45 43.28 -16.34
N ASP A 222 -3.11 44.44 -16.91
CA ASP A 222 -4.09 45.35 -17.54
C ASP A 222 -4.57 44.84 -18.91
N HIS A 223 -3.99 43.76 -19.46
CA HIS A 223 -4.27 43.17 -20.76
C HIS A 223 -5.08 41.87 -20.65
N GLN A 224 -6.25 41.98 -20.03
CA GLN A 224 -7.15 40.86 -19.80
C GLN A 224 -7.42 40.01 -21.06
N GLY A 225 -7.28 38.69 -20.93
CA GLY A 225 -7.59 37.70 -21.96
C GLY A 225 -6.41 36.86 -22.43
N THR A 226 -5.20 37.15 -21.97
CA THR A 226 -3.94 36.45 -22.29
C THR A 226 -3.08 36.30 -21.04
N LEU A 227 -2.23 35.27 -20.98
CA LEU A 227 -1.26 35.12 -19.87
C LEU A 227 0.16 35.38 -20.38
N GLY A 228 0.83 36.37 -19.79
CA GLY A 228 2.28 36.52 -19.94
C GLY A 228 3.05 35.37 -19.30
N PHE A 229 4.38 35.31 -19.48
CA PHE A 229 5.19 34.21 -18.94
C PHE A 229 5.10 34.07 -17.41
N GLU A 230 5.10 35.20 -16.68
CA GLU A 230 5.01 35.22 -15.22
C GLU A 230 3.63 34.74 -14.73
N GLU A 231 2.57 35.19 -15.40
CA GLU A 231 1.20 34.77 -15.12
C GLU A 231 0.95 33.32 -15.51
N PHE A 232 1.55 32.85 -16.61
CA PHE A 232 1.57 31.43 -16.96
C PHE A 232 2.27 30.60 -15.89
N CYS A 233 3.37 31.09 -15.31
CA CYS A 233 4.03 30.41 -14.20
C CYS A 233 3.10 30.35 -12.96
N ALA A 234 2.37 31.43 -12.66
CA ALA A 234 1.36 31.44 -11.59
C ALA A 234 0.21 30.47 -11.86
N PHE A 235 -0.33 30.49 -13.08
CA PHE A 235 -1.36 29.57 -13.56
C PHE A 235 -0.91 28.11 -13.48
N TYR A 236 0.30 27.81 -13.92
CA TYR A 236 0.89 26.47 -13.85
C TYR A 236 1.07 26.02 -12.39
N LYS A 237 1.53 26.91 -11.50
CA LYS A 237 1.61 26.65 -10.05
C LYS A 237 0.23 26.32 -9.48
N MET A 238 -0.78 27.15 -9.71
CA MET A 238 -2.15 26.88 -9.23
C MET A 238 -2.72 25.54 -9.69
N MET A 239 -2.35 25.09 -10.89
CA MET A 239 -2.76 23.78 -11.41
C MET A 239 -1.94 22.60 -10.91
N SER A 240 -0.66 22.82 -10.58
CA SER A 240 0.27 21.75 -10.19
C SER A 240 0.46 21.61 -8.68
N THR A 241 0.03 22.61 -7.89
CA THR A 241 0.04 22.52 -6.43
C THR A 241 -0.96 21.47 -5.94
N ARG A 242 -0.43 20.44 -5.29
CA ARG A 242 -1.22 19.45 -4.56
C ARG A 242 -1.91 20.11 -3.37
N ARG A 243 -3.24 20.28 -3.46
CA ARG A 243 -4.04 20.96 -2.43
C ARG A 243 -3.97 20.29 -1.06
N ASP A 244 -3.87 18.97 -1.01
CA ASP A 244 -3.73 18.22 0.23
C ASP A 244 -2.41 18.52 0.95
N LEU A 245 -1.29 18.56 0.21
CA LEU A 245 0.00 18.97 0.75
C LEU A 245 0.01 20.44 1.16
N TYR A 246 -0.66 21.31 0.41
CA TYR A 246 -0.78 22.72 0.75
C TYR A 246 -1.57 22.94 2.04
N LEU A 247 -2.70 22.25 2.24
CA LEU A 247 -3.47 22.31 3.48
C LEU A 247 -2.69 21.77 4.66
N LEU A 248 -1.89 20.72 4.46
CA LEU A 248 -1.00 20.17 5.48
C LEU A 248 0.07 21.18 5.86
N MET A 249 0.71 21.80 4.87
CA MET A 249 1.69 22.89 5.07
C MET A 249 1.08 24.05 5.87
N LEU A 250 -0.13 24.51 5.51
CA LEU A 250 -0.83 25.57 6.24
C LEU A 250 -1.14 25.18 7.69
N THR A 251 -1.49 23.92 7.92
CA THR A 251 -1.81 23.41 9.27
C THR A 251 -0.58 23.46 10.18
N TYR A 252 0.58 23.05 9.67
CA TYR A 252 1.82 22.99 10.47
C TYR A 252 2.58 24.32 10.53
N SER A 253 2.39 25.18 9.54
CA SER A 253 3.01 26.52 9.48
C SER A 253 2.23 27.62 10.18
N ASN A 254 1.12 27.30 10.86
CA ASN A 254 0.20 28.30 11.43
C ASN A 254 -0.27 29.33 10.38
N HIS A 255 -0.73 28.82 9.23
CA HIS A 255 -1.27 29.59 8.10
C HIS A 255 -0.25 30.45 7.30
N LYS A 256 1.06 30.18 7.43
CA LYS A 256 2.07 30.75 6.53
C LYS A 256 2.11 29.98 5.20
N ASP A 257 2.62 30.62 4.16
CA ASP A 257 2.82 30.01 2.84
C ASP A 257 4.12 29.17 2.73
N HIS A 258 4.80 28.94 3.87
CA HIS A 258 6.05 28.19 3.99
C HIS A 258 6.19 27.55 5.37
N LEU A 259 7.04 26.53 5.49
CA LEU A 259 7.47 25.93 6.77
C LEU A 259 8.88 26.43 7.10
N ASP A 260 9.10 26.92 8.32
CA ASP A 260 10.47 27.03 8.84
C ASP A 260 10.95 25.68 9.40
N ALA A 261 12.22 25.61 9.82
CA ALA A 261 12.78 24.37 10.35
C ALA A 261 12.01 23.82 11.57
N SER A 262 11.44 24.68 12.41
CA SER A 262 10.66 24.27 13.58
C SER A 262 9.27 23.77 13.23
N ASP A 263 8.62 24.39 12.23
CA ASP A 263 7.35 23.90 11.70
C ASP A 263 7.52 22.57 10.97
N LEU A 264 8.62 22.41 10.22
CA LEU A 264 8.97 21.15 9.56
C LEU A 264 9.26 20.05 10.59
N GLN A 265 10.02 20.35 11.65
CA GLN A 265 10.26 19.40 12.74
C GLN A 265 8.94 18.91 13.34
N ARG A 266 8.03 19.83 13.65
CA ARG A 266 6.70 19.51 14.17
C ARG A 266 5.91 18.62 13.23
N PHE A 267 5.95 18.90 11.92
CA PHE A 267 5.32 18.04 10.91
C PHE A 267 5.90 16.61 10.92
N LEU A 268 7.22 16.47 10.96
CA LEU A 268 7.89 15.16 10.94
C LEU A 268 7.61 14.35 12.23
N GLU A 269 7.62 14.99 13.39
CA GLU A 269 7.35 14.32 14.66
C GLU A 269 5.85 13.98 14.83
N VAL A 270 4.96 14.92 14.52
CA VAL A 270 3.53 14.79 14.82
C VAL A 270 2.78 14.06 13.71
N GLU A 271 2.98 14.43 12.44
CA GLU A 271 2.27 13.82 11.31
C GLU A 271 3.00 12.55 10.84
N GLN A 272 4.33 12.62 10.61
CA GLN A 272 5.11 11.50 10.09
C GLN A 272 5.56 10.50 11.17
N LYS A 273 5.35 10.81 12.46
CA LYS A 273 5.73 9.96 13.60
C LYS A 273 7.20 9.59 13.65
N MET A 274 8.06 10.45 13.10
CA MET A 274 9.50 10.27 13.14
C MET A 274 10.03 10.60 14.54
N ASN A 275 10.90 9.74 15.06
CA ASN A 275 11.55 9.95 16.35
C ASN A 275 12.92 10.61 16.17
N GLY A 276 13.33 11.45 17.12
CA GLY A 276 14.67 12.04 17.14
C GLY A 276 14.95 13.04 16.01
N VAL A 277 13.91 13.70 15.48
CA VAL A 277 14.07 14.73 14.44
C VAL A 277 14.77 15.94 15.05
N THR A 278 15.89 16.38 14.47
CA THR A 278 16.65 17.54 14.94
C THR A 278 16.40 18.74 14.04
N LEU A 279 16.56 19.96 14.57
CA LEU A 279 16.47 21.17 13.74
C LEU A 279 17.51 21.18 12.62
N GLU A 280 18.68 20.59 12.85
CA GLU A 280 19.74 20.43 11.85
C GLU A 280 19.28 19.52 10.69
N SER A 281 18.62 18.39 10.98
CA SER A 281 18.11 17.52 9.92
C SER A 281 17.01 18.21 9.11
N CYS A 282 16.15 19.00 9.75
CA CYS A 282 15.17 19.84 9.07
C CYS A 282 15.82 20.90 8.16
N GLN A 283 16.90 21.54 8.61
CA GLN A 283 17.66 22.49 7.78
C GLN A 283 18.29 21.81 6.56
N ASN A 284 18.83 20.59 6.73
CA ASN A 284 19.36 19.81 5.61
C ASN A 284 18.28 19.46 4.60
N ILE A 285 17.07 19.10 5.06
CA ILE A 285 15.91 18.89 4.18
C ILE A 285 15.57 20.18 3.41
N ILE A 286 15.54 21.33 4.09
CA ILE A 286 15.27 22.62 3.44
C ILE A 286 16.32 22.90 2.34
N GLU A 287 17.61 22.76 2.67
CA GLU A 287 18.70 23.01 1.72
C GLU A 287 18.65 22.04 0.54
N GLN A 288 18.28 20.78 0.77
CA GLN A 288 18.23 19.77 -0.28
C GLN A 288 17.02 19.93 -1.20
N PHE A 289 15.84 20.24 -0.67
CA PHE A 289 14.58 20.10 -1.40
C PHE A 289 13.95 21.43 -1.82
N GLU A 290 14.29 22.56 -1.19
CA GLU A 290 13.73 23.87 -1.55
C GLU A 290 14.33 24.37 -2.88
N PRO A 291 13.51 24.64 -3.91
CA PRO A 291 14.05 25.07 -5.21
C PRO A 291 14.38 26.57 -5.27
N CYS A 292 13.74 27.40 -4.44
CA CYS A 292 13.88 28.86 -4.49
C CYS A 292 15.09 29.32 -3.65
N LEU A 293 16.04 30.02 -4.27
CA LEU A 293 17.27 30.49 -3.60
C LEU A 293 16.98 31.50 -2.48
N GLU A 294 15.99 32.37 -2.67
CA GLU A 294 15.55 33.31 -1.65
C GLU A 294 14.99 32.59 -0.43
N ASN A 295 14.20 31.53 -0.62
CA ASN A 295 13.65 30.72 0.46
C ASN A 295 14.74 29.91 1.18
N LYS A 296 15.68 29.33 0.42
CA LYS A 296 16.87 28.68 1.00
C LYS A 296 17.66 29.63 1.88
N SER A 297 17.92 30.86 1.41
CA SER A 297 18.67 31.85 2.19
C SER A 297 17.96 32.26 3.49
N LYS A 298 16.63 32.15 3.53
CA LYS A 298 15.80 32.39 4.70
C LYS A 298 15.61 31.14 5.57
N GLY A 299 16.07 29.98 5.12
CA GLY A 299 15.87 28.70 5.81
C GLY A 299 14.40 28.27 5.88
N VAL A 300 13.63 28.48 4.80
CA VAL A 300 12.20 28.12 4.75
C VAL A 300 11.91 27.18 3.58
N LEU A 301 10.96 26.27 3.78
CA LEU A 301 10.46 25.31 2.79
C LEU A 301 9.11 25.77 2.26
N GLY A 302 9.06 26.16 0.99
CA GLY A 302 7.82 26.47 0.29
C GLY A 302 7.07 25.21 -0.15
N ILE A 303 5.87 25.39 -0.72
CA ILE A 303 5.01 24.28 -1.17
C ILE A 303 5.69 23.36 -2.19
N ASP A 304 6.53 23.91 -3.06
CA ASP A 304 7.26 23.14 -4.06
C ASP A 304 8.34 22.27 -3.41
N GLY A 305 9.09 22.82 -2.44
CA GLY A 305 10.07 22.07 -1.66
C GLY A 305 9.44 21.00 -0.77
N PHE A 306 8.30 21.31 -0.14
CA PHE A 306 7.55 20.34 0.65
C PHE A 306 7.01 19.19 -0.21
N THR A 307 6.55 19.50 -1.43
CA THR A 307 6.12 18.49 -2.41
C THR A 307 7.30 17.65 -2.91
N ASN A 308 8.50 18.23 -3.07
CA ASN A 308 9.70 17.49 -3.43
C ASN A 308 10.10 16.51 -2.34
N TYR A 309 10.17 16.97 -1.09
CA TYR A 309 10.52 16.15 0.06
C TYR A 309 9.59 14.94 0.21
N THR A 310 8.26 15.17 0.23
CA THR A 310 7.24 14.12 0.44
C THR A 310 7.15 13.08 -0.68
N ARG A 311 7.83 13.30 -1.81
CA ARG A 311 7.93 12.34 -2.92
C ARG A 311 9.33 11.75 -3.09
N SER A 312 10.28 12.26 -2.32
CA SER A 312 11.65 11.76 -2.35
C SER A 312 11.75 10.47 -1.53
N PRO A 313 12.82 9.68 -1.74
CA PRO A 313 13.13 8.56 -0.84
C PRO A 313 13.26 8.95 0.63
N ALA A 314 13.54 10.23 0.94
CA ALA A 314 13.61 10.74 2.31
C ALA A 314 12.22 10.92 2.97
N GLY A 315 11.15 10.90 2.18
CA GLY A 315 9.76 10.88 2.63
C GLY A 315 9.04 9.60 2.22
N ASP A 316 9.78 8.52 1.97
CA ASP A 316 9.20 7.23 1.55
C ASP A 316 8.39 6.61 2.70
N ILE A 317 7.37 5.83 2.33
CA ILE A 317 6.56 5.07 3.29
C ILE A 317 7.37 3.93 3.92
N PHE A 318 8.38 3.41 3.21
CA PHE A 318 9.25 2.36 3.71
C PHE A 318 10.39 2.95 4.53
N ASN A 319 10.72 2.31 5.67
CA ASN A 319 11.89 2.68 6.45
C ASN A 319 13.16 2.45 5.60
N PRO A 320 13.95 3.50 5.28
CA PRO A 320 15.16 3.34 4.50
C PRO A 320 16.19 2.41 5.13
N GLU A 321 16.20 2.27 6.47
CA GLU A 321 17.07 1.32 7.19
C GLU A 321 16.76 -0.14 6.85
N HIS A 322 15.55 -0.41 6.31
CA HIS A 322 15.13 -1.76 5.92
C HIS A 322 15.45 -2.09 4.46
N HIS A 323 16.12 -1.19 3.72
CA HIS A 323 16.60 -1.49 2.37
C HIS A 323 17.73 -2.51 2.35
N ASP A 324 18.50 -2.56 3.43
CA ASP A 324 19.53 -3.56 3.66
C ASP A 324 19.05 -4.63 4.67
N VAL A 325 19.84 -5.68 4.82
CA VAL A 325 19.59 -6.74 5.81
C VAL A 325 19.73 -6.15 7.21
N HIS A 326 18.59 -5.93 7.86
CA HIS A 326 18.48 -5.32 9.19
C HIS A 326 18.10 -6.33 10.27
N GLN A 327 17.69 -7.54 9.90
CA GLN A 327 17.43 -8.61 10.85
C GLN A 327 18.74 -9.14 11.43
N ASP A 328 18.70 -9.59 12.68
CA ASP A 328 19.78 -10.40 13.23
C ASP A 328 19.84 -11.73 12.45
N MET A 329 20.93 -11.96 11.72
CA MET A 329 21.14 -13.17 10.90
C MET A 329 21.97 -14.24 11.62
N THR A 330 22.19 -14.07 12.93
CA THR A 330 23.00 -14.98 13.76
C THR A 330 22.18 -15.96 14.61
N GLN A 331 20.86 -15.86 14.58
CA GLN A 331 19.98 -16.83 15.24
C GLN A 331 19.97 -18.18 14.50
N PRO A 332 19.54 -19.28 15.14
CA PRO A 332 19.40 -20.58 14.47
C PRO A 332 18.48 -20.52 13.25
N LEU A 333 18.77 -21.32 12.21
CA LEU A 333 18.00 -21.33 10.96
C LEU A 333 16.48 -21.56 11.18
N SER A 334 16.10 -22.29 12.22
CA SER A 334 14.72 -22.57 12.62
C SER A 334 13.93 -21.32 13.07
N HIS A 335 14.58 -20.19 13.30
CA HIS A 335 13.93 -18.94 13.75
C HIS A 335 13.50 -18.02 12.60
N TYR A 336 13.76 -18.39 11.34
CA TYR A 336 13.49 -17.55 10.18
C TYR A 336 12.38 -18.11 9.31
N PHE A 337 11.53 -17.23 8.79
CA PHE A 337 10.71 -17.58 7.63
C PHE A 337 11.60 -17.61 6.38
N ILE A 338 11.65 -18.77 5.73
CA ILE A 338 12.48 -18.99 4.54
C ILE A 338 11.56 -19.03 3.32
N THR A 339 11.76 -18.09 2.39
CA THR A 339 11.07 -18.10 1.10
C THR A 339 11.36 -19.40 0.36
N SER A 340 10.31 -20.17 0.09
CA SER A 340 10.40 -21.55 -0.41
C SER A 340 9.51 -21.74 -1.63
N SER A 341 9.98 -22.53 -2.60
CA SER A 341 9.27 -22.86 -3.83
C SER A 341 8.98 -24.35 -3.87
N HIS A 342 7.72 -24.70 -4.12
CA HIS A 342 7.25 -26.06 -4.32
C HIS A 342 7.20 -26.39 -5.82
N ASN A 343 7.58 -27.62 -6.20
CA ASN A 343 7.69 -28.09 -7.59
C ASN A 343 8.32 -27.03 -8.52
N THR A 344 9.49 -26.53 -8.13
CA THR A 344 10.15 -25.36 -8.72
C THR A 344 10.35 -25.47 -10.23
N TYR A 345 10.48 -26.68 -10.75
CA TYR A 345 10.69 -26.94 -12.18
C TYR A 345 9.47 -26.62 -13.05
N LEU A 346 8.24 -26.61 -12.52
CA LEU A 346 7.00 -26.42 -13.30
C LEU A 346 6.73 -24.94 -13.63
N VAL A 347 6.28 -24.69 -14.86
CA VAL A 347 5.87 -23.35 -15.34
C VAL A 347 4.35 -23.13 -15.19
N GLY A 348 3.57 -24.20 -15.07
CA GLY A 348 2.12 -24.16 -15.07
C GLY A 348 1.48 -25.16 -14.12
N ASP A 349 0.43 -25.85 -14.57
CA ASP A 349 -0.30 -26.83 -13.77
C ASP A 349 0.52 -28.09 -13.42
N GLN A 350 0.03 -28.84 -12.44
CA GLN A 350 0.69 -30.04 -11.90
C GLN A 350 0.62 -31.26 -12.83
N LEU A 351 -0.21 -31.27 -13.89
CA LEU A 351 -0.50 -32.50 -14.65
C LEU A 351 0.13 -32.53 -16.05
N MET A 352 0.20 -31.38 -16.72
CA MET A 352 0.47 -31.28 -18.16
C MET A 352 1.49 -30.19 -18.51
N SER A 353 1.97 -29.43 -17.52
CA SER A 353 2.79 -28.26 -17.80
C SER A 353 4.25 -28.59 -18.14
N GLN A 354 4.96 -27.59 -18.65
CA GLN A 354 6.37 -27.72 -18.99
C GLN A 354 7.23 -27.59 -17.74
N SER A 355 8.21 -28.47 -17.62
CA SER A 355 9.35 -28.35 -16.71
C SER A 355 10.47 -27.57 -17.39
N ARG A 356 11.01 -26.55 -16.73
CA ARG A 356 12.10 -25.71 -17.25
C ARG A 356 13.17 -25.44 -16.21
N VAL A 357 14.42 -25.61 -16.64
CA VAL A 357 15.61 -25.28 -15.84
C VAL A 357 15.64 -23.79 -15.46
N ASP A 358 15.18 -22.91 -16.35
CA ASP A 358 15.14 -21.45 -16.13
C ASP A 358 14.32 -21.05 -14.88
N MET A 359 13.37 -21.89 -14.44
CA MET A 359 12.55 -21.59 -13.27
C MET A 359 13.38 -21.51 -12.00
N TYR A 360 14.41 -22.36 -11.85
CA TYR A 360 15.35 -22.31 -10.74
C TYR A 360 16.11 -20.98 -10.72
N ALA A 361 16.59 -20.52 -11.89
CA ALA A 361 17.24 -19.22 -12.00
C ALA A 361 16.29 -18.08 -11.61
N TRP A 362 15.04 -18.13 -12.07
CA TRP A 362 14.04 -17.09 -11.81
C TRP A 362 13.70 -16.98 -10.32
N VAL A 363 13.38 -18.09 -9.64
CA VAL A 363 13.02 -18.06 -8.22
C VAL A 363 14.20 -17.67 -7.33
N LEU A 364 15.43 -18.13 -7.64
CA LEU A 364 16.63 -17.76 -6.88
C LEU A 364 16.92 -16.26 -7.02
N GLN A 365 16.74 -15.69 -8.21
CA GLN A 365 16.89 -14.24 -8.44
C GLN A 365 15.76 -13.40 -7.83
N ALA A 366 14.61 -14.00 -7.52
CA ALA A 366 13.54 -13.38 -6.75
C ALA A 366 13.77 -13.46 -5.23
N GLY A 367 14.84 -14.12 -4.78
CA GLY A 367 15.22 -14.24 -3.37
C GLY A 367 14.78 -15.54 -2.70
N CYS A 368 14.17 -16.49 -3.43
CA CYS A 368 13.82 -17.81 -2.90
C CYS A 368 15.09 -18.54 -2.41
N ARG A 369 15.02 -19.18 -1.24
CA ARG A 369 16.13 -19.86 -0.56
C ARG A 369 15.88 -21.35 -0.32
N CYS A 370 14.72 -21.88 -0.68
CA CYS A 370 14.45 -23.32 -0.67
C CYS A 370 13.77 -23.71 -1.98
N VAL A 371 14.37 -24.63 -2.73
CA VAL A 371 13.87 -25.09 -4.04
C VAL A 371 13.73 -26.60 -4.06
N GLU A 372 12.74 -27.08 -4.79
CA GLU A 372 12.37 -28.49 -4.86
C GLU A 372 12.81 -29.13 -6.17
N VAL A 373 13.29 -30.37 -6.09
CA VAL A 373 13.79 -31.15 -7.23
C VAL A 373 13.33 -32.61 -7.12
N ASP A 374 12.34 -32.95 -7.93
CA ASP A 374 11.74 -34.28 -7.96
C ASP A 374 12.50 -35.17 -8.94
N CYS A 375 13.37 -36.02 -8.40
CA CYS A 375 14.34 -36.78 -9.15
C CYS A 375 13.81 -38.17 -9.47
N TRP A 376 13.86 -38.54 -10.74
CA TRP A 376 13.44 -39.83 -11.26
C TRP A 376 14.53 -40.44 -12.14
N ASP A 377 14.52 -41.77 -12.25
CA ASP A 377 15.40 -42.48 -13.19
C ASP A 377 15.11 -42.03 -14.62
N GLY A 378 16.15 -41.62 -15.35
CA GLY A 378 16.06 -41.29 -16.77
C GLY A 378 16.78 -42.28 -17.67
N PRO A 379 16.61 -42.12 -19.00
CA PRO A 379 17.27 -42.97 -19.98
C PRO A 379 18.80 -42.81 -19.93
N ASP A 380 19.51 -43.82 -20.44
CA ASP A 380 20.98 -43.83 -20.52
C ASP A 380 21.69 -43.66 -19.15
N GLY A 381 20.98 -43.96 -18.06
CA GLY A 381 21.46 -43.78 -16.70
C GLY A 381 21.64 -42.31 -16.31
N GLU A 382 20.97 -41.37 -16.97
CA GLU A 382 20.95 -39.95 -16.59
C GLU A 382 19.71 -39.62 -15.75
N PRO A 383 19.86 -39.14 -14.50
CA PRO A 383 18.71 -38.75 -13.68
C PRO A 383 18.00 -37.53 -14.25
N ILE A 384 16.67 -37.55 -14.19
CA ILE A 384 15.78 -36.52 -14.71
C ILE A 384 14.93 -35.90 -13.60
N VAL A 385 14.36 -34.74 -13.89
CA VAL A 385 13.44 -34.02 -13.00
C VAL A 385 12.10 -33.83 -13.70
N HIS A 386 11.03 -34.29 -13.06
CA HIS A 386 9.64 -34.06 -13.47
C HIS A 386 8.66 -34.47 -12.36
N HIS A 387 7.39 -34.12 -12.53
CA HIS A 387 6.34 -34.59 -11.62
C HIS A 387 5.95 -36.02 -11.99
N GLY A 388 6.15 -36.97 -11.07
CA GLY A 388 5.92 -38.41 -11.27
C GLY A 388 4.51 -38.73 -11.74
N TYR A 389 4.34 -39.79 -12.54
CA TYR A 389 3.03 -40.27 -13.00
C TYR A 389 2.14 -39.24 -13.73
N THR A 390 2.73 -38.16 -14.24
CA THR A 390 2.05 -37.10 -15.00
C THR A 390 2.56 -36.95 -16.43
N LEU A 391 1.97 -36.04 -17.22
CA LEU A 391 2.41 -35.70 -18.58
C LEU A 391 3.29 -34.45 -18.63
N THR A 392 3.86 -34.04 -17.49
CA THR A 392 4.80 -32.92 -17.44
C THR A 392 6.08 -33.24 -18.23
N SER A 393 6.70 -32.22 -18.82
CA SER A 393 7.95 -32.43 -19.56
C SER A 393 9.11 -32.75 -18.60
N LYS A 394 10.18 -33.35 -19.12
CA LYS A 394 11.34 -33.79 -18.32
C LYS A 394 12.55 -32.90 -18.60
N ILE A 395 13.33 -32.60 -17.58
CA ILE A 395 14.63 -31.89 -17.69
C ILE A 395 15.72 -32.73 -17.01
N LEU A 396 16.98 -32.53 -17.39
CA LEU A 396 18.09 -33.27 -16.77
C LEU A 396 18.38 -32.72 -15.37
N PHE A 397 18.61 -33.61 -14.41
CA PHE A 397 19.04 -33.22 -13.05
C PHE A 397 20.35 -32.42 -13.09
N LYS A 398 21.29 -32.82 -13.95
CA LYS A 398 22.56 -32.12 -14.15
C LYS A 398 22.37 -30.63 -14.48
N ASP A 399 21.52 -30.33 -15.47
CA ASP A 399 21.26 -28.96 -15.93
C ASP A 399 20.62 -28.10 -14.81
N VAL A 400 19.78 -28.73 -13.98
CA VAL A 400 19.19 -28.09 -12.79
C VAL A 400 20.29 -27.70 -11.80
N ILE A 401 21.19 -28.62 -11.45
CA ILE A 401 22.29 -28.34 -10.50
C ILE A 401 23.27 -27.30 -11.06
N GLU A 402 23.62 -27.35 -12.35
CA GLU A 402 24.45 -26.33 -13.00
C GLU A 402 23.81 -24.94 -12.92
N THR A 403 22.49 -24.86 -13.10
CA THR A 403 21.74 -23.61 -13.02
C THR A 403 21.69 -23.09 -11.59
N ILE A 404 21.40 -23.95 -10.61
CA ILE A 404 21.42 -23.56 -9.19
C ILE A 404 22.81 -23.05 -8.81
N ASN A 405 23.88 -23.76 -9.19
CA ASN A 405 25.26 -23.34 -8.91
C ASN A 405 25.56 -21.92 -9.42
N LYS A 406 25.06 -21.59 -10.61
CA LYS A 406 25.26 -20.29 -11.26
C LYS A 406 24.50 -19.17 -10.56
N TYR A 407 23.24 -19.40 -10.15
CA TYR A 407 22.34 -18.33 -9.70
C TYR A 407 22.13 -18.26 -8.18
N ALA A 408 22.51 -19.29 -7.41
CA ALA A 408 22.22 -19.41 -5.97
C ALA A 408 22.56 -18.13 -5.19
N PHE A 409 23.71 -17.52 -5.44
CA PHE A 409 24.23 -16.43 -4.61
C PHE A 409 24.43 -15.07 -5.31
N ILE A 410 23.84 -14.85 -6.49
CA ILE A 410 24.05 -13.60 -7.25
C ILE A 410 23.46 -12.37 -6.52
N LYS A 411 22.24 -12.50 -5.99
CA LYS A 411 21.52 -11.41 -5.32
C LYS A 411 21.37 -11.58 -3.81
N ASN A 412 21.65 -12.78 -3.30
CA ASN A 412 21.44 -13.13 -1.91
C ASN A 412 22.50 -14.16 -1.49
N GLU A 413 23.34 -13.79 -0.52
CA GLU A 413 24.47 -14.62 -0.06
C GLU A 413 24.07 -15.71 0.95
N TYR A 414 22.86 -15.65 1.51
CA TYR A 414 22.38 -16.60 2.52
C TYR A 414 22.09 -17.97 1.92
N PRO A 415 22.14 -19.05 2.74
CA PRO A 415 22.13 -20.43 2.27
C PRO A 415 20.91 -20.77 1.41
N VAL A 416 21.12 -21.72 0.49
CA VAL A 416 20.06 -22.32 -0.33
C VAL A 416 19.83 -23.76 0.14
N ILE A 417 18.57 -24.14 0.33
CA ILE A 417 18.15 -25.50 0.66
C ILE A 417 17.64 -26.17 -0.62
N LEU A 418 18.22 -27.31 -0.95
CA LEU A 418 17.78 -28.19 -2.03
C LEU A 418 16.92 -29.30 -1.43
N SER A 419 15.60 -29.19 -1.58
CA SER A 419 14.66 -30.25 -1.20
C SER A 419 14.62 -31.29 -2.32
N ILE A 420 15.27 -32.43 -2.10
CA ILE A 420 15.29 -33.54 -3.06
C ILE A 420 14.19 -34.52 -2.71
N GLU A 421 13.22 -34.67 -3.61
CA GLU A 421 12.30 -35.79 -3.61
C GLU A 421 12.89 -36.88 -4.53
N ASN A 422 13.24 -38.03 -3.98
CA ASN A 422 14.12 -39.00 -4.65
C ASN A 422 13.39 -40.30 -4.98
N HIS A 423 13.23 -40.57 -6.27
CA HIS A 423 12.66 -41.79 -6.86
C HIS A 423 13.66 -42.50 -7.80
N CYS A 424 14.95 -42.19 -7.68
CA CYS A 424 15.99 -42.79 -8.51
C CYS A 424 16.47 -44.14 -7.93
N SER A 425 16.87 -45.06 -8.81
CA SER A 425 17.64 -46.25 -8.45
C SER A 425 18.97 -45.91 -7.79
N VAL A 426 19.53 -46.82 -6.99
CA VAL A 426 20.84 -46.65 -6.33
C VAL A 426 21.94 -46.24 -7.32
N THR A 427 21.92 -46.79 -8.53
CA THR A 427 22.89 -46.45 -9.58
C THR A 427 22.79 -44.98 -9.98
N GLN A 428 21.58 -44.45 -10.20
CA GLN A 428 21.40 -43.05 -10.56
C GLN A 428 21.52 -42.11 -9.34
N GLN A 429 21.21 -42.57 -8.12
CA GLN A 429 21.50 -41.83 -6.89
C GLN A 429 23.01 -41.56 -6.71
N LYS A 430 23.87 -42.57 -6.97
CA LYS A 430 25.34 -42.40 -7.00
C LYS A 430 25.74 -41.32 -8.00
N LYS A 431 25.08 -41.25 -9.15
CA LYS A 431 25.31 -40.23 -10.18
C LYS A 431 24.81 -38.84 -9.77
N MET A 432 23.65 -38.74 -9.11
CA MET A 432 23.17 -37.49 -8.53
C MET A 432 24.16 -36.94 -7.48
N ALA A 433 24.66 -37.80 -6.59
CA ALA A 433 25.66 -37.43 -5.60
C ALA A 433 26.96 -36.94 -6.26
N GLN A 434 27.40 -37.61 -7.33
CA GLN A 434 28.55 -37.17 -8.13
C GLN A 434 28.32 -35.77 -8.72
N TYR A 435 27.16 -35.52 -9.34
CA TYR A 435 26.83 -34.21 -9.90
C TYR A 435 26.75 -33.11 -8.84
N LEU A 436 26.12 -33.37 -7.69
CA LEU A 436 26.09 -32.41 -6.59
C LEU A 436 27.51 -32.06 -6.12
N THR A 437 28.37 -33.06 -5.95
CA THR A 437 29.75 -32.86 -5.48
C THR A 437 30.60 -32.11 -6.50
N ASP A 438 30.58 -32.53 -7.77
CA ASP A 438 31.43 -31.97 -8.82
C ASP A 438 31.02 -30.55 -9.21
N ILE A 439 29.71 -30.29 -9.29
CA ILE A 439 29.19 -29.01 -9.80
C ILE A 439 29.16 -27.97 -8.68
N LEU A 440 28.69 -28.32 -7.48
CA LEU A 440 28.55 -27.36 -6.38
C LEU A 440 29.87 -27.16 -5.63
N GLY A 441 30.75 -28.15 -5.61
CA GLY A 441 32.09 -28.05 -5.02
C GLY A 441 32.05 -27.54 -3.59
N ASP A 442 32.77 -26.45 -3.32
CA ASP A 442 32.88 -25.83 -2.00
C ASP A 442 31.58 -25.19 -1.50
N LYS A 443 30.60 -24.94 -2.39
CA LYS A 443 29.28 -24.46 -1.99
C LYS A 443 28.45 -25.55 -1.33
N LEU A 444 28.67 -26.82 -1.63
CA LEU A 444 27.93 -27.91 -0.97
C LEU A 444 28.40 -28.04 0.49
N ASP A 445 27.47 -27.90 1.43
CA ASP A 445 27.79 -28.15 2.83
C ASP A 445 27.71 -29.63 3.15
N LEU A 446 28.84 -30.20 3.58
CA LEU A 446 28.96 -31.59 4.03
C LEU A 446 29.20 -31.70 5.54
N SER A 447 29.03 -30.59 6.26
CA SER A 447 29.27 -30.57 7.71
C SER A 447 28.19 -31.38 8.43
N SER A 448 28.59 -32.18 9.41
CA SER A 448 27.64 -32.90 10.25
C SER A 448 27.16 -32.01 11.39
N VAL A 449 25.86 -31.72 11.42
CA VAL A 449 25.22 -31.16 12.62
C VAL A 449 24.81 -32.33 13.52
N SER A 450 25.32 -32.40 14.75
CA SER A 450 24.81 -33.31 15.78
C SER A 450 23.44 -32.80 16.22
N SER A 451 22.35 -33.35 15.68
CA SER A 451 21.02 -32.79 15.88
C SER A 451 20.12 -33.73 16.69
N GLU A 452 20.24 -33.67 18.02
CA GLU A 452 19.12 -34.06 18.90
C GLU A 452 18.19 -32.85 19.19
N ASP A 453 18.67 -31.59 19.00
CA ASP A 453 17.91 -30.37 19.30
C ASP A 453 17.87 -29.35 18.13
N ALA A 454 16.66 -28.98 17.68
CA ALA A 454 16.43 -28.01 16.59
C ALA A 454 16.82 -26.56 16.91
N THR A 455 17.14 -26.26 18.17
CA THR A 455 17.65 -24.95 18.65
C THR A 455 19.14 -24.76 18.37
N MET A 456 19.84 -25.81 17.92
CA MET A 456 21.29 -25.82 17.66
C MET A 456 21.65 -25.73 16.17
N LEU A 457 20.67 -25.49 15.29
CA LEU A 457 20.95 -25.34 13.86
C LEU A 457 21.88 -24.13 13.62
N PRO A 458 22.85 -24.25 12.70
CA PRO A 458 23.73 -23.14 12.33
C PRO A 458 22.90 -21.96 11.80
N SER A 459 23.41 -20.75 12.03
CA SER A 459 22.73 -19.53 11.60
C SER A 459 22.87 -19.29 10.10
N PRO A 460 21.95 -18.52 9.48
CA PRO A 460 22.11 -18.08 8.09
C PRO A 460 23.47 -17.40 7.85
N GLN A 461 23.96 -16.62 8.82
CA GLN A 461 25.25 -15.95 8.74
C GLN A 461 26.43 -16.94 8.62
N MET A 462 26.41 -18.04 9.37
CA MET A 462 27.46 -19.06 9.31
C MET A 462 27.44 -19.84 7.99
N LEU A 463 26.26 -19.98 7.39
CA LEU A 463 26.03 -20.76 6.17
C LEU A 463 26.03 -19.91 4.89
N LYS A 464 26.56 -18.68 4.92
CA LYS A 464 26.67 -17.86 3.71
C LYS A 464 27.42 -18.58 2.59
N GLY A 465 26.86 -18.54 1.39
CA GLY A 465 27.41 -19.21 0.20
C GLY A 465 27.28 -20.74 0.22
N LYS A 466 26.52 -21.32 1.16
CA LYS A 466 26.34 -22.76 1.28
C LYS A 466 25.01 -23.26 0.73
N ILE A 467 25.04 -24.44 0.11
CA ILE A 467 23.90 -25.19 -0.37
C ILE A 467 23.74 -26.42 0.52
N LEU A 468 22.58 -26.52 1.14
CA LEU A 468 22.19 -27.64 2.00
C LEU A 468 21.33 -28.61 1.20
N VAL A 469 21.50 -29.90 1.42
CA VAL A 469 20.65 -30.94 0.82
C VAL A 469 19.70 -31.47 1.88
N LYS A 470 18.40 -31.33 1.62
CA LYS A 470 17.32 -31.98 2.39
C LYS A 470 16.89 -33.23 1.61
N GLY A 471 17.04 -34.39 2.23
CA GLY A 471 16.60 -35.68 1.68
C GLY A 471 16.59 -36.77 2.76
N LYS A 472 16.12 -37.97 2.40
CA LYS A 472 16.15 -39.14 3.30
C LYS A 472 17.61 -39.50 3.62
N LYS A 473 17.93 -39.75 4.89
CA LYS A 473 19.27 -40.15 5.37
C LYS A 473 19.21 -41.58 5.92
N LEU A 474 20.10 -42.44 5.47
CA LEU A 474 20.23 -43.79 6.03
C LEU A 474 20.75 -43.72 7.49
N PRO A 475 20.30 -44.65 8.37
CA PRO A 475 20.86 -44.79 9.71
C PRO A 475 22.39 -44.98 9.67
N ALA A 476 23.11 -44.33 10.59
CA ALA A 476 24.58 -44.39 10.66
C ALA A 476 25.15 -45.79 10.98
N THR A 477 24.28 -46.78 11.25
CA THR A 477 24.63 -48.15 11.66
C THR A 477 24.62 -49.17 10.51
N ILE A 478 24.32 -48.76 9.28
CA ILE A 478 24.32 -49.68 8.13
C ILE A 478 25.76 -49.87 7.63
N SER A 479 26.22 -51.12 7.54
CA SER A 479 27.55 -51.47 7.02
C SER A 479 27.66 -51.15 5.53
N GLU A 480 28.86 -50.77 5.05
CA GLU A 480 29.15 -50.58 3.61
C GLU A 480 28.82 -51.82 2.76
N ASP A 481 28.73 -53.00 3.39
CA ASP A 481 28.43 -54.30 2.77
C ASP A 481 26.94 -54.71 2.80
N ALA A 482 26.01 -53.84 3.21
CA ALA A 482 24.59 -54.17 3.20
C ALA A 482 24.06 -54.24 1.75
N GLU A 483 23.41 -55.35 1.37
CA GLU A 483 22.91 -55.58 0.00
C GLU A 483 21.97 -54.45 -0.47
N GLU A 484 22.10 -54.07 -1.74
CA GLU A 484 21.28 -53.04 -2.40
C GLU A 484 19.80 -53.42 -2.32
N GLY A 485 19.06 -52.80 -1.38
CA GLY A 485 17.61 -52.95 -1.29
C GLY A 485 16.89 -52.20 -2.41
N GLU A 486 15.82 -52.79 -2.94
CA GLU A 486 14.92 -52.11 -3.89
C GLU A 486 14.15 -50.99 -3.17
N VAL A 487 14.11 -49.81 -3.80
CA VAL A 487 13.27 -48.69 -3.39
C VAL A 487 11.86 -49.02 -3.88
N SER A 488 10.90 -49.28 -2.98
CA SER A 488 9.53 -49.57 -3.38
C SER A 488 8.80 -48.28 -3.79
N ASP A 489 7.99 -48.37 -4.85
CA ASP A 489 7.13 -47.30 -5.36
C ASP A 489 5.97 -46.92 -4.40
N GLU A 490 5.90 -47.52 -3.20
CA GLU A 490 4.81 -47.35 -2.24
C GLU A 490 4.91 -46.06 -1.38
N ASP A 491 5.99 -45.28 -1.52
CA ASP A 491 6.19 -44.03 -0.76
C ASP A 491 5.74 -42.76 -1.51
N SER A 492 4.82 -42.86 -2.48
CA SER A 492 4.12 -41.69 -3.01
C SER A 492 3.18 -41.13 -1.94
N ALA A 493 3.20 -39.82 -1.70
CA ALA A 493 2.53 -39.13 -0.58
C ALA A 493 0.98 -39.12 -0.61
N ASP A 494 0.33 -40.15 -1.15
CA ASP A 494 -1.13 -40.32 -1.16
C ASP A 494 -1.64 -41.28 -0.06
N GLU A 495 -0.79 -41.81 0.83
CA GLU A 495 -1.27 -42.52 2.02
C GLU A 495 -1.62 -41.53 3.14
N ILE A 496 -2.88 -41.09 3.12
CA ILE A 496 -3.54 -40.53 4.29
C ILE A 496 -3.60 -41.66 5.31
N ASP A 497 -2.76 -41.57 6.34
CA ASP A 497 -2.62 -42.53 7.43
C ASP A 497 -3.98 -42.90 8.03
N ASP A 498 -4.45 -44.12 7.76
CA ASP A 498 -5.74 -44.69 8.15
C ASP A 498 -5.77 -45.15 9.63
N ASP A 499 -4.79 -44.72 10.44
CA ASP A 499 -4.56 -45.21 11.81
C ASP A 499 -5.18 -44.34 12.92
N CYS A 500 -6.25 -43.60 12.62
CA CYS A 500 -7.20 -43.13 13.64
C CYS A 500 -8.43 -44.05 13.70
N LYS A 501 -8.20 -45.31 14.09
CA LYS A 501 -9.27 -46.21 14.53
C LYS A 501 -10.01 -45.58 15.70
N LEU A 502 -11.22 -45.09 15.42
CA LEU A 502 -12.22 -44.74 16.42
C LEU A 502 -12.44 -45.96 17.33
N LEU A 503 -12.01 -45.84 18.58
CA LEU A 503 -12.37 -46.74 19.67
C LEU A 503 -13.89 -46.78 19.77
N ASN A 504 -14.49 -47.89 19.34
CA ASN A 504 -15.87 -48.23 19.67
C ASN A 504 -15.99 -48.33 21.20
N GLY A 505 -16.60 -47.32 21.80
CA GLY A 505 -17.10 -47.36 23.16
C GLY A 505 -18.53 -47.87 23.17
N ASP A 506 -18.71 -49.08 23.67
CA ASP A 506 -20.01 -49.67 24.02
C ASP A 506 -20.86 -48.69 24.84
N VAL A 507 -22.08 -48.43 24.38
CA VAL A 507 -23.13 -47.81 25.23
C VAL A 507 -24.29 -48.78 25.34
N SER A 508 -24.29 -49.48 26.47
CA SER A 508 -25.40 -50.23 27.03
C SER A 508 -26.66 -49.37 27.16
N PHE A 509 -27.76 -49.86 26.59
CA PHE A 509 -29.11 -49.35 26.79
C PHE A 509 -29.55 -49.48 28.27
N TYR A 510 -29.90 -48.36 28.89
CA TYR A 510 -30.89 -48.33 29.98
C TYR A 510 -31.85 -47.18 29.71
N GLY A 511 -33.08 -47.53 29.33
CA GLY A 511 -34.21 -46.61 29.28
C GLY A 511 -34.83 -46.38 30.65
N SER A 512 -35.67 -45.35 30.74
CA SER A 512 -36.86 -45.16 31.60
C SER A 512 -37.38 -43.71 31.43
N PRO A 513 -38.64 -43.38 31.80
CA PRO A 513 -39.84 -43.73 31.06
C PRO A 513 -40.70 -42.48 30.74
N GLU A 514 -41.82 -42.77 30.08
CA GLU A 514 -42.91 -41.94 29.56
C GLU A 514 -43.39 -40.72 30.39
N GLY A 515 -43.88 -39.73 29.63
CA GLY A 515 -44.69 -38.59 30.05
C GLY A 515 -45.05 -37.72 28.86
#